data_AF-A0A6P0VWQ2-F1
#
_entry.id   AF-A0A6P0VWQ2-F1
#
_cell.length_a   1.000
_cell.length_b   1.000
_cell.length_c   1.000
_cell.angle_alpha   90.00
_cell.angle_beta   90.00
_cell.angle_gamma   90.00
#
_symmetry.space_group_name_H-M   'P 1'
#
loop_
_entity.id
_entity.type
_entity.pdbx_description
1 polymer ?
#
loop_
_entity_poly.entity_id
_entity_poly.type
_entity_poly.pdbx_seq_one_letter_code
_entity_poly.pdbx_strand_id
1 'polypeptide(L)'
;MNSVHYEQIDLNLLHIFEAVMMELNVSRAAERLNMTQPAVSHALRRLRRITNDDLFLKVPSGVTPTPKALELWLLSSTPASRAGLASKIR
;
A
#
# COMPACT_ATOMS: atom_id res chain seq x y z
N MET A 1 21.20 -19.27 -13.70
CA MET A 1 19.98 -19.71 -13.00
C MET A 1 19.56 -18.56 -12.08
N ASN A 2 18.71 -17.65 -12.56
CA ASN A 2 18.21 -16.56 -11.73
C ASN A 2 16.96 -17.07 -11.02
N SER A 3 17.15 -17.49 -9.77
CA SER A 3 16.06 -17.84 -8.86
C SER A 3 15.18 -16.62 -8.67
N VAL A 4 14.12 -16.55 -9.47
CA VAL A 4 13.07 -15.56 -9.29
C VAL A 4 12.40 -15.91 -7.96
N HIS A 5 12.71 -15.15 -6.91
CA HIS A 5 12.07 -15.24 -5.59
C HIS A 5 10.60 -14.82 -5.69
N TYR A 6 9.75 -15.64 -6.32
CA TYR A 6 8.32 -15.39 -6.44
C TYR A 6 7.64 -15.35 -5.05
N GLU A 7 8.13 -16.14 -4.09
CA GLU A 7 7.47 -16.32 -2.79
C GLU A 7 7.70 -15.17 -1.77
N GLN A 8 8.84 -14.48 -1.81
CA GLN A 8 9.10 -13.34 -0.90
C GLN A 8 8.47 -12.04 -1.36
N ILE A 9 8.14 -11.95 -2.65
CA ILE A 9 7.61 -10.76 -3.26
C ILE A 9 6.12 -10.58 -2.93
N ASP A 10 5.33 -11.65 -2.85
CA ASP A 10 3.87 -11.49 -2.84
C ASP A 10 3.29 -11.16 -1.45
N LEU A 11 3.92 -11.58 -0.34
CA LEU A 11 3.45 -11.20 1.01
C LEU A 11 3.90 -9.80 1.45
N ASN A 12 5.03 -9.30 0.94
CA ASN A 12 5.50 -7.96 1.29
C ASN A 12 4.64 -6.86 0.63
N LEU A 13 4.13 -7.10 -0.58
CA LEU A 13 3.34 -6.09 -1.31
C LEU A 13 2.01 -5.80 -0.63
N LEU A 14 1.29 -6.81 -0.13
CA LEU A 14 0.01 -6.60 0.58
C LEU A 14 0.22 -5.87 1.92
N HIS A 15 1.25 -6.21 2.69
CA HIS A 15 1.59 -5.51 3.93
C HIS A 15 1.99 -4.04 3.67
N ILE A 16 2.77 -3.80 2.61
CA ILE A 16 3.13 -2.44 2.19
C ILE A 16 1.89 -1.65 1.78
N PHE A 17 1.01 -2.28 0.99
CA PHE A 17 -0.24 -1.67 0.58
C PHE A 17 -1.10 -1.30 1.79
N GLU A 18 -1.30 -2.21 2.74
CA GLU A 18 -2.08 -1.96 3.95
C GLU A 18 -1.46 -0.82 4.79
N ALA A 19 -0.13 -0.81 4.97
CA ALA A 19 0.54 0.27 5.69
C ALA A 19 0.33 1.63 5.02
N VAL A 20 0.39 1.71 3.69
CA VAL A 20 0.13 2.97 2.97
C VAL A 20 -1.34 3.36 3.05
N MET A 21 -2.28 2.42 3.02
CA MET A 21 -3.71 2.67 3.26
C MET A 21 -3.94 3.24 4.67
N MET A 22 -3.28 2.70 5.69
CA MET A 22 -3.42 3.15 7.08
C MET A 22 -2.77 4.51 7.34
N GLU A 23 -1.61 4.77 6.75
CA GLU A 23 -0.86 6.00 7.00
C GLU A 23 -1.22 7.15 6.06
N LEU A 24 -1.75 6.87 4.87
CA LEU A 24 -1.99 7.83 3.79
C LEU A 24 -0.76 8.71 3.48
N ASN A 25 0.42 8.19 3.79
CA ASN A 25 1.70 8.86 3.66
C ASN A 25 2.79 7.79 3.47
N VAL A 26 3.50 7.87 2.35
CA VAL A 26 4.49 6.86 1.96
C VAL A 26 5.70 6.84 2.91
N SER A 27 6.12 8.01 3.42
CA SER A 27 7.25 8.09 4.34
C SER A 27 6.90 7.50 5.71
N ARG A 28 5.72 7.84 6.26
CA ARG A 28 5.24 7.24 7.52
C ARG A 28 5.00 5.73 7.40
N ALA A 29 4.48 5.27 6.25
CA ALA A 29 4.35 3.84 5.99
C ALA A 29 5.72 3.14 5.98
N ALA A 30 6.75 3.77 5.39
CA ALA A 30 8.10 3.25 5.39
C ALA A 30 8.68 3.17 6.81
N GLU A 31 8.51 4.21 7.63
CA GLU A 31 8.89 4.22 9.05
C GLU A 31 8.21 3.09 9.82
N ARG A 32 6.88 2.93 9.67
CA ARG A 32 6.10 1.88 10.31
C ARG A 32 6.59 0.47 9.96
N LEU A 33 7.01 0.28 8.70
CA LEU A 33 7.48 -1.00 8.19
C LEU A 33 8.98 -1.24 8.44
N ASN A 34 9.68 -0.28 9.07
CA ASN A 34 11.14 -0.29 9.18
C ASN A 34 11.84 -0.48 7.81
N MET A 35 11.32 0.21 6.79
CA MET A 35 11.79 0.20 5.41
C MET A 35 12.24 1.58 4.98
N THR A 36 13.02 1.65 3.91
CA THR A 36 13.31 2.93 3.25
C THR A 36 12.13 3.34 2.37
N GLN A 37 11.86 4.65 2.27
CA GLN A 37 10.81 5.19 1.40
C GLN A 37 11.00 4.81 -0.09
N PRO A 38 12.23 4.74 -0.65
CA PRO A 38 12.44 4.18 -1.98
C PRO A 38 11.95 2.73 -2.11
N ALA A 39 12.21 1.86 -1.12
CA ALA A 39 11.77 0.47 -1.16
C ALA A 39 10.23 0.36 -1.20
N VAL A 40 9.54 1.16 -0.38
CA VAL A 40 8.07 1.27 -0.42
C VAL A 40 7.57 1.79 -1.77
N SER A 41 8.21 2.83 -2.32
CA SER A 41 7.85 3.38 -3.64
C SER A 41 8.03 2.36 -4.78
N HIS A 42 9.09 1.55 -4.71
CA HIS A 42 9.32 0.44 -5.65
C HIS A 42 8.24 -0.64 -5.55
N ALA A 43 7.84 -1.01 -4.34
CA ALA A 43 6.74 -1.94 -4.10
C ALA A 43 5.41 -1.42 -4.66
N LEU A 44 5.07 -0.16 -4.40
CA LEU A 44 3.86 0.47 -4.97
C LEU A 44 3.89 0.47 -6.50
N ARG A 45 5.03 0.77 -7.13
CA ARG A 45 5.17 0.68 -8.60
C ARG A 45 4.94 -0.74 -9.12
N ARG A 46 5.32 -1.76 -8.35
CA ARG A 46 5.04 -3.16 -8.71
C ARG A 46 3.55 -3.49 -8.59
N LEU A 47 2.91 -3.09 -7.49
CA LEU A 47 1.47 -3.25 -7.31
C LEU A 47 0.67 -2.61 -8.45
N ARG A 48 1.02 -1.38 -8.83
CA ARG A 48 0.38 -0.67 -9.95
C ARG A 48 0.39 -1.46 -11.26
N ARG A 49 1.49 -2.16 -11.53
CA ARG A 49 1.60 -3.02 -12.73
C ARG A 49 0.75 -4.28 -12.62
N ILE A 50 0.59 -4.83 -11.43
CA ILE A 50 -0.23 -6.04 -11.19
C ILE A 50 -1.72 -5.70 -11.25
N THR A 51 -2.12 -4.58 -10.64
CA THR A 51 -3.52 -4.15 -10.56
C THR A 51 -3.97 -3.34 -11.77
N ASN A 52 -3.04 -2.87 -12.59
CA ASN A 52 -3.27 -1.92 -13.67
C ASN A 52 -4.01 -0.66 -13.21
N ASP A 53 -3.65 -0.14 -12.03
CA ASP A 53 -4.25 1.04 -11.39
C ASP A 53 -3.18 1.78 -10.59
N ASP A 54 -3.25 3.11 -10.49
CA ASP A 54 -2.25 3.90 -9.75
C ASP A 54 -2.29 3.69 -8.23
N LEU A 55 -3.40 3.15 -7.71
CA LEU A 55 -3.74 2.85 -6.32
C LEU A 55 -3.76 4.05 -5.37
N PHE A 56 -2.83 5.00 -5.55
CA PHE A 56 -2.64 6.15 -4.69
C PHE A 56 -2.27 7.37 -5.55
N LEU A 57 -3.08 8.42 -5.43
CA LEU A 57 -2.84 9.72 -6.05
C LEU A 57 -2.12 10.63 -5.06
N LYS A 58 -1.17 11.44 -5.55
CA LYS A 58 -0.43 12.39 -4.72
C LYS A 58 -1.30 13.57 -4.34
N VAL A 59 -1.25 13.97 -3.07
CA VAL A 59 -1.91 15.17 -2.53
C VAL A 59 -0.93 15.90 -1.59
N PRO A 60 -1.15 17.19 -1.27
CA PRO A 60 -0.23 17.94 -0.40
C PRO A 60 0.05 17.28 0.95
N SER A 61 -0.91 16.56 1.53
CA SER A 61 -0.80 15.85 2.80
C SER A 61 -0.13 14.46 2.71
N GLY A 62 0.14 13.96 1.50
CA GLY A 62 0.67 12.62 1.27
C GLY A 62 0.05 11.97 0.04
N VAL A 63 -0.79 10.96 0.27
CA VAL A 63 -1.49 10.24 -0.79
C VAL A 63 -2.95 9.98 -0.44
N THR A 64 -3.79 9.90 -1.48
CA THR A 64 -5.20 9.49 -1.35
C THR A 64 -5.44 8.22 -2.19
N PRO A 65 -6.17 7.22 -1.69
CA PRO A 65 -6.41 5.98 -2.42
C PRO A 65 -7.35 6.20 -3.61
N THR A 66 -7.15 5.45 -4.68
CA THR A 66 -8.13 5.37 -5.79
C THR A 66 -9.34 4.54 -5.36
N PRO A 67 -10.47 4.61 -6.10
CA PRO A 67 -11.59 3.70 -5.88
C PRO A 67 -11.18 2.23 -5.93
N LYS A 68 -10.24 1.87 -6.82
CA LYS A 68 -9.72 0.49 -6.92
C LYS A 68 -8.92 0.08 -5.69
N ALA A 69 -8.08 0.97 -5.16
CA ALA A 69 -7.37 0.69 -3.91
C ALA A 69 -8.33 0.49 -2.73
N LEU A 70 -9.38 1.31 -2.62
CA LEU A 70 -10.41 1.12 -1.60
C LEU A 70 -11.10 -0.25 -1.75
N GLU A 71 -11.49 -0.63 -2.97
CA GLU A 71 -12.09 -1.94 -3.26
C GLU A 71 -11.16 -3.08 -2.83
N LEU A 72 -9.90 -3.07 -3.29
CA LEU A 72 -8.92 -4.10 -2.97
C LEU A 72 -8.64 -4.20 -1.47
N TRP A 73 -8.58 -3.06 -0.79
CA TRP A 73 -8.40 -3.03 0.66
C TRP A 73 -9.60 -3.59 1.40
N LEU A 74 -10.83 -3.25 1.00
CA LEU A 74 -12.04 -3.81 1.59
C LEU A 74 -12.17 -5.32 1.38
N LEU A 75 -11.62 -5.86 0.31
CA LEU A 75 -11.62 -7.31 0.05
C LEU A 75 -10.55 -8.07 0.84
N SER A 76 -9.38 -7.46 1.04
CA SER A 76 -8.20 -8.11 1.66
C SER A 76 -8.04 -7.86 3.16
N SER A 77 -8.57 -6.75 3.68
CA SER A 77 -8.33 -6.32 5.08
C SER A 77 -9.29 -6.97 6.08
N THR A 78 -8.84 -7.07 7.33
CA THR A 78 -9.72 -7.47 8.45
C THR A 78 -10.74 -6.36 8.76
N PRO A 79 -11.93 -6.68 9.30
CA PRO A 79 -12.90 -5.66 9.71
C PRO A 79 -12.35 -4.60 10.67
N ALA A 80 -11.39 -4.96 11.52
CA ALA A 80 -10.73 -4.03 12.45
C ALA A 80 -9.87 -3.00 11.72
N SER A 81 -9.10 -3.41 10.70
CA SER A 81 -8.33 -2.48 9.86
C SER A 81 -9.25 -1.46 9.16
N ARG A 82 -10.45 -1.90 8.72
CA ARG A 82 -11.44 -1.06 8.01
C ARG A 82 -11.93 0.14 8.81
N ALA A 83 -12.17 -0.06 10.11
CA ALA A 83 -12.64 1.00 10.99
C ALA A 83 -11.63 2.15 11.14
N GLY A 84 -10.32 1.85 11.06
CA GLY A 84 -9.25 2.84 11.23
C GLY A 84 -9.09 3.83 10.08
N LEU A 85 -9.54 3.49 8.86
CA LEU A 85 -9.45 4.41 7.71
C LEU A 85 -10.57 5.47 7.72
N ALA A 86 -11.76 5.09 8.18
CA ALA A 86 -12.92 5.99 8.22
C ALA A 86 -12.68 7.23 9.11
N SER A 87 -11.79 7.14 10.09
CA SER A 87 -11.40 8.26 10.95
C SER A 87 -10.34 9.18 10.35
N LYS A 88 -9.57 8.71 9.35
CA LYS A 88 -8.46 9.46 8.71
C LYS A 88 -8.84 10.17 7.42
N ILE A 89 -9.94 9.77 6.77
CA ILE A 89 -10.45 10.38 5.53
C ILE A 89 -11.38 11.59 5.82
N ARG A 90 -11.60 11.93 7.09
CA ARG A 90 -12.48 13.04 7.49
C ARG A 90 -11.80 14.41 7.38
#